data_AF-A0A358PGA5-F1
#
_entry.id   AF-A0A358PGA5-F1
#
_cell.length_a   1.000
_cell.length_b   1.000
_cell.length_c   1.000
_cell.angle_alpha   90.00
_cell.angle_beta   90.00
_cell.angle_gamma   90.00
#
_symmetry.space_group_name_H-M   'P 1'
#
loop_
_entity.id
_entity.type
_entity.pdbx_description
1 polymer ?
#
loop_
_entity_poly.entity_id
_entity_poly.type
_entity_poly.pdbx_seq_one_letter_code
_entity_poly.pdbx_strand_id
1 'polypeptide(L)'
;MVLGRKISSKYTRSRLRKTLDPRFSYIIEELLTARVNFHDLDGYYDEIFDSIIRHDYAERVIVALTDAIKKLAVDKLHIVGDIY
;
A
#
# COMPACT_ATOMS: atom_id res chain seq x y z
N MET A 1 1.65 -3.36 -8.31
CA MET A 1 1.74 -2.01 -7.69
C MET A 1 0.81 -0.95 -8.29
N VAL A 2 0.70 -0.81 -9.62
CA VAL A 2 -0.11 0.25 -10.28
C VAL A 2 -1.58 0.26 -9.81
N LEU A 3 -2.19 -0.91 -9.65
CA LEU A 3 -3.56 -1.04 -9.17
C LEU A 3 -3.74 -0.51 -7.73
N GLY A 4 -2.81 -0.84 -6.83
CA GLY A 4 -2.83 -0.37 -5.45
C GLY A 4 -2.77 1.16 -5.36
N ARG A 5 -1.86 1.78 -6.12
CA ARG A 5 -1.75 3.26 -6.19
C ARG A 5 -3.01 3.93 -6.71
N LYS A 6 -3.66 3.35 -7.71
CA LYS A 6 -4.89 3.89 -8.32
C LYS A 6 -6.09 3.81 -7.37
N ILE A 7 -6.13 2.80 -6.51
CA ILE A 7 -7.18 2.64 -5.50
C ILE A 7 -6.87 3.51 -4.28
N SER A 8 -5.63 3.50 -3.78
CA SER A 8 -5.21 4.26 -2.60
C SER A 8 -5.34 5.78 -2.77
N SER A 9 -5.15 6.31 -3.99
CA SER A 9 -5.26 7.75 -4.27
C SER A 9 -6.64 8.34 -3.99
N LYS A 10 -7.69 7.51 -3.90
CA LYS A 10 -9.05 7.92 -3.54
C LYS A 10 -9.33 7.88 -2.04
N TYR A 11 -8.40 7.39 -1.23
CA TYR A 11 -8.52 7.28 0.22
C TYR A 11 -7.50 8.19 0.91
N THR A 12 -7.86 8.73 2.08
CA THR A 12 -6.92 9.51 2.88
C THR A 12 -5.82 8.60 3.45
N ARG A 13 -4.61 9.15 3.65
CA ARG A 13 -3.49 8.45 4.33
C ARG A 13 -3.90 7.85 5.68
N SER A 14 -4.68 8.59 6.46
CA SER A 14 -5.22 8.13 7.74
C SER A 14 -6.12 6.88 7.59
N ARG A 15 -6.98 6.84 6.55
CA ARG A 15 -7.85 5.69 6.30
C ARG A 15 -7.07 4.48 5.76
N LEU A 16 -6.04 4.72 4.94
CA LEU A 16 -5.12 3.69 4.48
C LEU A 16 -4.40 3.02 5.67
N ARG A 17 -3.74 3.81 6.53
CA ARG A 17 -3.02 3.29 7.72
C ARG A 17 -3.89 2.45 8.66
N LYS A 18 -5.15 2.86 8.88
CA LYS A 18 -6.08 2.10 9.73
C LYS A 18 -6.44 0.72 9.16
N THR A 19 -6.24 0.52 7.86
CA THR A 19 -6.58 -0.73 7.15
C THR A 19 -5.39 -1.70 7.09
N LEU A 20 -4.18 -1.17 7.27
CA LEU A 20 -2.91 -1.89 7.16
C LEU A 20 -2.54 -2.57 8.48
N ASP A 21 -1.79 -3.68 8.37
CA ASP A 21 -1.09 -4.23 9.52
C ASP A 21 -0.11 -3.17 10.08
N PRO A 22 -0.16 -2.83 11.38
CA PRO A 22 0.72 -1.83 11.98
C PRO A 22 2.21 -2.08 11.74
N ARG A 23 2.63 -3.35 11.62
CA ARG A 23 4.03 -3.75 11.38
C ARG A 23 4.53 -3.31 10.00
N PHE A 24 3.64 -3.29 9.01
CA PHE A 24 3.98 -2.98 7.61
C PHE A 24 3.34 -1.68 7.12
N SER A 25 2.57 -1.00 7.97
CA SER A 25 1.79 0.19 7.60
C SER A 25 2.65 1.29 6.99
N TYR A 26 3.84 1.54 7.54
CA TYR A 26 4.73 2.59 7.04
C TYR A 26 5.22 2.25 5.63
N ILE A 27 5.84 1.08 5.45
CA ILE A 27 6.37 0.63 4.15
C ILE A 27 5.26 0.58 3.10
N ILE A 28 4.11 -0.02 3.41
CA ILE A 28 3.01 -0.15 2.44
C ILE A 28 2.40 1.21 2.09
N GLU A 29 2.25 2.12 3.06
CA GLU A 29 1.81 3.50 2.78
C GLU A 29 2.77 4.21 1.84
N GLU A 30 4.08 4.11 2.10
CA GLU A 30 5.14 4.69 1.29
C GLU A 30 5.07 4.15 -0.15
N LEU A 31 5.00 2.83 -0.32
CA LEU A 31 4.88 2.14 -1.61
C LEU A 31 3.62 2.56 -2.42
N LEU A 32 2.53 2.86 -1.72
CA LEU A 32 1.22 3.22 -2.30
C LEU A 32 1.00 4.73 -2.48
N THR A 33 1.79 5.58 -1.81
CA THR A 33 1.59 7.04 -1.82
C THR A 33 2.82 7.84 -2.24
N ALA A 34 3.98 7.19 -2.43
CA ALA A 34 5.18 7.82 -2.97
C ALA A 34 4.85 8.58 -4.26
N ARG A 35 5.07 9.91 -4.21
CA ARG A 35 5.06 10.74 -5.42
C ARG A 35 6.38 10.51 -6.14
N VAL A 36 6.28 10.15 -7.42
CA VAL A 36 7.38 9.85 -8.34
C VAL A 36 8.14 11.14 -8.71
N ASN A 37 8.62 11.89 -7.71
CA ASN A 37 9.25 13.20 -7.91
C ASN A 37 10.72 13.24 -7.46
N PHE A 38 11.31 12.11 -7.11
CA PHE A 38 12.73 12.04 -6.80
C PHE A 38 13.50 11.48 -8.00
N HIS A 39 14.55 12.17 -8.38
CA HIS A 39 15.47 11.78 -9.47
C HIS A 39 16.26 10.49 -9.17
N ASP A 40 16.03 9.84 -8.03
CA ASP A 40 16.80 8.70 -7.52
C ASP A 40 15.86 7.62 -6.94
N LEU A 41 14.76 7.35 -7.67
CA LEU A 41 13.70 6.45 -7.24
C LEU A 41 14.20 5.01 -6.99
N ASP A 42 15.19 4.58 -7.76
CA ASP A 42 15.68 3.20 -7.76
C ASP A 42 16.40 2.88 -6.44
N GLY A 43 17.33 3.74 -5.99
CA GLY A 43 18.06 3.52 -4.74
C GLY A 43 17.18 3.52 -3.49
N TYR A 44 16.13 4.36 -3.46
CA TYR A 44 15.18 4.40 -2.34
C TYR A 44 14.33 3.12 -2.24
N TYR A 45 13.85 2.60 -3.37
CA TYR A 45 13.10 1.34 -3.37
C TYR A 45 14.00 0.14 -3.06
N ASP A 46 15.24 0.17 -3.55
CA ASP A 46 16.22 -0.89 -3.27
C ASP A 46 16.47 -1.03 -1.76
N GLU A 47 16.63 0.07 -1.01
CA GLU A 47 16.78 0.00 0.45
C GLU A 47 15.56 -0.61 1.16
N ILE A 48 14.35 -0.27 0.71
CA ILE A 48 13.10 -0.83 1.24
C ILE A 48 13.03 -2.32 0.94
N PHE A 49 13.29 -2.73 -0.30
CA PHE A 49 13.26 -4.13 -0.69
C PHE A 49 14.34 -4.95 0.00
N ASP A 50 15.56 -4.41 0.12
CA ASP A 50 16.64 -5.03 0.88
C ASP A 50 16.27 -5.20 2.35
N SER A 51 15.60 -4.23 2.96
CA SER A 51 15.09 -4.38 4.34
C SER A 51 14.08 -5.53 4.43
N ILE A 52 13.12 -5.60 3.50
CA ILE A 52 12.10 -6.65 3.48
C ILE A 52 12.70 -8.04 3.28
N ILE A 53 13.67 -8.17 2.36
CA ILE A 53 14.32 -9.44 2.02
C ILE A 53 15.25 -9.89 3.17
N ARG A 54 16.06 -8.97 3.74
CA ARG A 54 16.97 -9.29 4.85
C ARG A 54 16.26 -9.85 6.08
N HIS A 55 15.03 -9.43 6.33
CA HIS A 55 14.25 -9.87 7.49
C HIS A 55 13.28 -11.02 7.17
N ASP A 56 13.33 -11.61 5.97
CA ASP A 56 12.42 -12.66 5.51
C ASP A 56 10.93 -12.27 5.65
N TYR A 57 10.64 -10.99 5.43
CA TYR A 57 9.29 -10.43 5.55
C TYR A 57 8.58 -10.31 4.20
N ALA A 58 9.21 -10.71 3.10
CA ALA A 58 8.66 -10.60 1.75
C ALA A 58 7.26 -11.18 1.64
N GLU A 59 7.05 -12.42 2.10
CA GLU A 59 5.75 -13.08 2.06
C GLU A 59 4.71 -12.32 2.89
N ARG A 60 5.06 -11.91 4.11
CA ARG A 60 4.17 -11.19 5.02
C ARG A 60 3.76 -9.83 4.46
N VAL A 61 4.68 -9.12 3.81
CA VAL A 61 4.42 -7.84 3.15
C VAL A 61 3.50 -8.02 1.95
N ILE A 62 3.70 -9.06 1.14
CA ILE A 62 2.84 -9.36 -0.02
C ILE A 62 1.40 -9.65 0.44
N VAL A 63 1.23 -10.46 1.49
CA VAL A 63 -0.09 -10.77 2.06
C VAL A 63 -0.75 -9.49 2.59
N ALA A 64 -0.05 -8.70 3.41
CA ALA A 64 -0.57 -7.46 3.98
C ALA A 64 -0.97 -6.45 2.89
N LEU A 65 -0.18 -6.33 1.82
CA LEU A 65 -0.48 -5.48 0.68
C LEU A 65 -1.72 -5.96 -0.08
N THR A 66 -1.84 -7.27 -0.30
CA THR A 66 -2.98 -7.88 -1.00
C THR A 66 -4.27 -7.68 -0.23
N ASP A 67 -4.24 -7.86 1.09
CA ASP A 67 -5.39 -7.64 1.96
C ASP A 67 -5.80 -6.16 2.01
N ALA A 68 -4.83 -5.24 2.01
CA ALA A 68 -5.11 -3.82 1.92
C ALA A 68 -5.85 -3.47 0.63
N ILE A 69 -5.36 -3.95 -0.52
CA ILE A 69 -5.98 -3.72 -1.83
C ILE A 69 -7.39 -4.31 -1.86
N LYS A 70 -7.58 -5.52 -1.33
CA LYS A 70 -8.89 -6.19 -1.26
C LYS A 70 -9.88 -5.39 -0.43
N LYS A 71 -9.50 -4.97 0.78
CA LYS A 71 -10.35 -4.15 1.65
C LYS A 71 -10.74 -2.83 1.00
N LEU A 72 -9.77 -2.12 0.40
CA LEU A 72 -10.04 -0.86 -0.29
C LEU A 72 -10.94 -1.05 -1.53
N ALA A 73 -10.77 -2.15 -2.27
CA ALA A 73 -11.62 -2.46 -3.43
C ALA A 73 -13.07 -2.80 -3.00
N VAL A 74 -13.23 -3.58 -1.94
CA VAL A 74 -14.55 -3.93 -1.38
C VAL A 74 -15.24 -2.71 -0.77
N ASP A 75 -14.50 -1.86 -0.07
CA ASP A 75 -15.01 -0.61 0.49
C ASP A 75 -15.51 0.33 -0.63
N LYS A 76 -14.81 0.38 -1.77
CA LYS A 76 -15.31 1.08 -2.96
C LYS A 76 -16.61 0.48 -3.50
N LEU A 77 -16.74 -0.84 -3.51
CA LEU A 77 -17.95 -1.51 -4.00
C LEU A 77 -19.15 -1.22 -3.10
N HIS A 78 -18.96 -1.22 -1.77
CA HIS A 78 -20.01 -0.83 -0.81
C HIS A 78 -20.43 0.63 -0.99
N ILE A 79 -19.48 1.56 -1.21
CA ILE A 79 -19.81 2.97 -1.48
C ILE A 79 -20.69 3.10 -2.74
N VAL A 80 -20.43 2.30 -3.78
CA VAL A 80 -21.29 2.30 -4.99
C VAL A 80 -22.65 1.66 -4.71
N GLY A 81 -22.69 0.61 -3.89
CA GLY A 81 -23.94 -0.06 -3.50
C GLY A 81 -24.86 0.79 -2.63
N ASP A 82 -24.33 1.64 -1.74
CA ASP A 82 -25.14 2.56 -0.91
C ASP A 82 -25.72 3.76 -1.71
N ILE A 83 -25.23 4.00 -2.93
CA ILE A 83 -25.67 5.11 -3.80
C ILE A 83 -26.85 4.70 -4.69
N TYR A 84 -27.07 3.40 -4.91
CA TYR A 84 -28.08 2.84 -5.82
C TYR A 84 -29.12 2.02 -5.07
#